data_AF-A0A329SWN5-F1
#
_entry.id   AF-A0A329SWN5-F1
#
_cell.length_a   1.000
_cell.length_b   1.000
_cell.length_c   1.000
_cell.angle_alpha   90.00
_cell.angle_beta   90.00
_cell.angle_gamma   90.00
#
_symmetry.space_group_name_H-M   'P 1'
#
loop_
_entity.id
_entity.type
_entity.pdbx_description
1 polymer ?
#
loop_
_entity_poly.entity_id
_entity_poly.type
_entity_poly.pdbx_seq_one_letter_code
_entity_poly.pdbx_strand_id
1 'polypeptide(L)'
;MPASRSAGSGLLKALREDLSVAWTYLLSFVITGNSNTMWPDDKLYWPQYNEYKVGTEIVFDDTFTVADDDLANSKSLFWNKELWY
;
A
#
# COMPACT_ATOMS: atom_id res chain seq x y z
N MET A 1 -13.23 -26.92 31.06
CA MET A 1 -12.42 -25.84 30.44
C MET A 1 -11.85 -26.37 29.13
N PRO A 2 -11.99 -25.64 28.01
CA PRO A 2 -10.99 -25.79 26.95
C PRO A 2 -10.35 -24.43 26.62
N ALA A 3 -9.03 -24.47 26.50
CA ALA A 3 -8.20 -23.36 26.08
C ALA A 3 -8.07 -23.32 24.54
N SER A 4 -8.09 -22.09 24.04
CA SER A 4 -7.33 -21.60 22.88
C SER A 4 -7.51 -22.27 21.51
N ARG A 5 -8.35 -21.63 20.68
CA ARG A 5 -8.17 -21.54 19.22
C ARG A 5 -8.69 -20.17 18.75
N SER A 6 -7.90 -19.12 19.00
CA SER A 6 -8.26 -17.74 18.60
C SER A 6 -7.18 -17.04 17.78
N ALA A 7 -5.91 -17.46 17.86
CA ALA A 7 -4.82 -16.76 17.20
C ALA A 7 -4.78 -16.96 15.67
N GLY A 8 -5.08 -18.17 15.18
CA GLY A 8 -5.01 -18.48 13.74
C GLY A 8 -6.13 -17.88 12.88
N SER A 9 -7.28 -17.56 13.49
CA SER A 9 -8.42 -16.95 12.77
C SER A 9 -8.27 -15.44 12.58
N GLY A 10 -7.56 -14.75 13.49
CA GLY A 10 -7.34 -13.32 13.40
C GLY A 10 -6.34 -12.95 12.30
N LEU A 11 -5.25 -13.73 12.20
CA LEU A 11 -4.16 -13.47 11.24
C LEU A 11 -4.61 -13.68 9.78
N LEU A 12 -5.44 -14.70 9.52
CA LEU A 12 -6.07 -14.92 8.21
C LEU A 12 -7.16 -13.90 7.88
N LYS A 13 -7.77 -13.25 8.87
CA LYS A 13 -8.78 -12.21 8.67
C LYS A 13 -8.12 -10.87 8.35
N ALA A 14 -7.07 -10.51 9.09
CA ALA A 14 -6.21 -9.34 8.82
C ALA A 14 -5.59 -9.43 7.41
N LEU A 15 -4.94 -10.55 7.07
CA LEU A 15 -4.39 -10.77 5.71
C LEU A 15 -5.45 -10.67 4.59
N ARG A 16 -6.70 -11.05 4.87
CA ARG A 16 -7.79 -10.99 3.89
C ARG A 16 -8.38 -9.58 3.77
N GLU A 17 -8.38 -8.81 4.84
CA GLU A 17 -8.77 -7.40 4.86
C GLU A 17 -7.67 -6.52 4.23
N ASP A 18 -6.38 -6.80 4.45
CA ASP A 18 -5.26 -6.06 3.84
C ASP A 18 -5.24 -6.19 2.31
N LEU A 19 -5.35 -7.42 1.82
CA LEU A 19 -5.48 -7.65 0.38
C LEU A 19 -6.68 -6.89 -0.19
N SER A 20 -7.79 -6.79 0.55
CA SER A 20 -8.98 -6.09 0.09
C SER A 20 -8.78 -4.59 -0.10
N VAL A 21 -7.97 -3.93 0.74
CA VAL A 21 -7.68 -2.49 0.62
C VAL A 21 -6.78 -2.21 -0.58
N ALA A 22 -5.72 -3.00 -0.78
CA ALA A 22 -4.86 -2.88 -1.96
C ALA A 22 -5.66 -3.07 -3.28
N TRP A 23 -6.55 -4.07 -3.33
CA TRP A 23 -7.44 -4.27 -4.48
C TRP A 23 -8.41 -3.11 -4.69
N THR A 24 -8.83 -2.42 -3.63
CA THR A 24 -9.74 -1.26 -3.72
C THR A 24 -9.09 -0.07 -4.40
N TYR A 25 -7.81 0.24 -4.12
CA TYR A 25 -7.06 1.26 -4.85
C TYR A 25 -6.92 0.91 -6.34
N LEU A 26 -6.54 -0.33 -6.65
CA LEU A 26 -6.39 -0.77 -8.04
C LEU A 26 -7.72 -0.69 -8.79
N LEU A 27 -8.82 -1.14 -8.17
CA LEU A 27 -10.13 -1.13 -8.81
C LEU A 27 -10.63 0.29 -9.06
N SER A 28 -10.42 1.21 -8.10
CA SER A 28 -10.68 2.65 -8.31
C SER A 28 -9.91 3.17 -9.51
N PHE A 29 -8.61 2.86 -9.61
CA PHE A 29 -7.78 3.30 -10.72
C PHE A 29 -8.22 2.73 -12.07
N VAL A 30 -8.55 1.43 -12.15
CA VAL A 30 -9.03 0.81 -13.40
C VAL A 30 -10.33 1.44 -13.89
N ILE A 31 -11.24 1.82 -12.98
CA ILE A 31 -12.54 2.38 -13.33
C ILE A 31 -12.44 3.87 -13.68
N THR A 32 -11.66 4.66 -12.94
CA THR A 32 -11.69 6.13 -13.03
C THR A 32 -10.39 6.77 -13.50
N GLY A 33 -9.31 6.00 -13.60
CA GLY A 33 -7.95 6.51 -13.78
C GLY A 33 -7.36 7.18 -12.54
N ASN A 34 -8.06 7.14 -11.39
CA ASN A 34 -7.61 7.75 -10.14
C ASN A 34 -7.88 6.83 -8.95
N SER A 35 -6.82 6.47 -8.23
CA SER A 35 -6.86 5.55 -7.10
C SER A 35 -7.66 6.05 -5.91
N ASN A 36 -8.03 7.34 -5.82
CA ASN A 36 -8.76 7.95 -4.69
C ASN A 36 -10.26 8.17 -4.93
N THR A 37 -10.76 8.07 -6.17
CA THR A 37 -12.14 8.47 -6.51
C THR A 37 -13.22 7.56 -5.91
N MET A 38 -13.04 6.24 -5.96
CA MET A 38 -14.04 5.28 -5.48
C MET A 38 -13.79 4.92 -4.02
N TRP A 39 -14.81 4.93 -3.16
CA TRP A 39 -14.70 4.61 -1.73
C TRP A 39 -13.65 5.45 -0.98
N PRO A 40 -13.74 6.79 -1.02
CA PRO A 40 -12.77 7.67 -0.35
C PRO A 40 -12.80 7.56 1.18
N ASP A 41 -13.92 7.15 1.78
CA ASP A 41 -14.04 7.02 3.24
C ASP A 41 -13.48 5.69 3.78
N ASP A 42 -13.34 4.68 2.90
CA ASP A 42 -12.89 3.34 3.28
C ASP A 42 -11.36 3.19 3.19
N LYS A 43 -10.66 4.25 2.77
CA LYS A 43 -9.22 4.20 2.51
C LYS A 43 -8.55 5.55 2.80
N LEU A 44 -7.24 5.49 3.05
CA LEU A 44 -6.44 6.69 3.20
C LEU A 44 -6.28 7.41 1.85
N TYR A 45 -6.17 8.74 1.87
CA TYR A 45 -5.81 9.45 0.66
C TYR A 45 -4.38 9.10 0.25
N TRP A 46 -4.19 8.56 -0.96
CA TRP A 46 -2.86 8.30 -1.53
C TRP A 46 -2.51 9.38 -2.56
N PRO A 47 -1.63 10.33 -2.24
CA PRO A 47 -1.30 11.44 -3.13
C PRO A 47 -0.70 10.96 -4.45
N GLN A 48 -0.87 11.74 -5.51
CA GLN A 48 -0.05 11.50 -6.71
C GLN A 48 1.41 11.70 -6.36
N TYR A 49 2.29 10.87 -6.93
CA TYR A 49 3.71 10.83 -6.57
C TYR A 49 4.39 12.22 -6.58
N ASN A 50 3.96 13.11 -7.46
CA ASN A 50 4.53 14.43 -7.69
C ASN A 50 3.59 15.59 -7.24
N GLU A 51 2.60 15.28 -6.41
CA GLU A 51 1.73 16.27 -5.74
C GLU A 51 2.51 17.07 -4.68
N TYR A 52 3.53 16.46 -4.07
CA TYR A 52 4.41 17.08 -3.08
C TYR A 52 5.88 17.18 -3.56
N LYS A 53 6.72 17.88 -2.78
CA LYS A 53 8.15 18.06 -3.07
C LYS A 53 8.95 16.75 -3.00
N VAL A 54 8.56 15.85 -2.09
CA VAL A 54 9.10 14.52 -1.96
C VAL A 54 8.04 13.56 -2.48
N GLY A 55 8.47 12.51 -3.19
CA GLY A 55 7.59 11.44 -3.62
C GLY A 55 6.83 10.86 -2.45
N THR A 56 5.61 10.38 -2.67
CA THR A 56 4.80 9.80 -1.60
C THR A 56 4.40 8.38 -1.97
N GLU A 57 4.77 7.43 -1.12
CA GLU A 57 4.42 6.03 -1.26
C GLU A 57 3.28 5.64 -0.31
N ILE A 58 2.56 4.59 -0.70
CA ILE A 58 1.65 3.88 0.18
C ILE A 58 2.33 2.61 0.66
N VAL A 59 2.41 2.44 1.97
CA VAL A 59 3.04 1.28 2.61
C VAL A 59 1.95 0.32 3.04
N PHE A 60 1.97 -0.85 2.43
CA PHE A 60 1.10 -1.97 2.76
C PHE A 60 1.69 -2.75 3.95
N ASP A 61 1.42 -2.25 5.15
CA ASP A 61 1.69 -2.92 6.43
C ASP A 61 0.37 -3.17 7.18
N ASP A 62 0.44 -3.57 8.46
CA ASP A 62 -0.73 -3.86 9.30
C ASP A 62 -1.71 -2.67 9.45
N THR A 63 -1.27 -1.44 9.14
CA THR A 63 -2.04 -0.21 9.39
C THR A 63 -2.27 0.68 8.17
N PHE A 64 -1.69 0.36 7.01
CA PHE A 64 -1.77 1.15 5.77
C PHE A 64 -1.38 2.60 5.98
N THR A 65 -0.11 2.92 5.77
CA THR A 65 0.42 4.26 5.98
C THR A 65 0.83 4.91 4.67
N VAL A 66 0.93 6.24 4.70
CA VAL A 66 1.52 7.03 3.63
C VAL A 66 2.84 7.60 4.14
N ALA A 67 3.90 7.42 3.36
CA ALA A 67 5.25 7.80 3.73
C ALA A 67 5.96 8.55 2.59
N ASP A 68 7.03 9.26 2.93
CA ASP A 68 7.95 9.82 1.94
C ASP A 68 8.63 8.67 1.17
N ASP A 69 8.82 8.82 -0.14
CA ASP A 69 9.47 7.81 -0.98
C ASP A 69 10.95 7.65 -0.59
N ASP A 70 11.21 6.66 0.25
CA ASP A 70 12.55 6.24 0.65
C ASP A 70 13.15 5.16 -0.27
N LEU A 71 12.37 4.65 -1.24
CA LEU A 71 12.80 3.71 -2.26
C LEU A 71 13.59 4.43 -3.35
N ALA A 72 13.34 5.71 -3.61
CA ALA A 72 14.16 6.57 -4.46
C ALA A 72 15.51 6.98 -3.82
N ASN A 73 16.29 6.00 -3.35
CA ASN A 73 17.55 6.19 -2.64
C ASN A 73 18.79 5.87 -3.48
N SER A 74 19.97 6.11 -2.89
CA SER A 74 21.27 5.88 -3.53
C SER A 74 21.52 4.42 -3.91
N LYS A 75 20.94 3.44 -3.20
CA LYS A 75 21.06 2.02 -3.55
C LYS A 75 20.22 1.70 -4.78
N SER A 76 19.00 2.22 -4.87
CA SER A 76 18.14 2.05 -6.05
C SER A 76 18.78 2.68 -7.29
N LEU A 77 19.39 3.85 -7.15
CA LEU A 77 20.14 4.49 -8.25
C LEU A 77 21.35 3.65 -8.70
N PHE A 78 22.07 3.05 -7.75
CA PHE A 78 23.20 2.17 -8.06
C PHE A 78 22.74 0.92 -8.84
N TRP A 79 21.75 0.20 -8.32
CA TRP A 79 21.27 -1.04 -8.96
C TRP A 79 20.57 -0.80 -10.30
N ASN A 80 19.88 0.33 -10.48
CA ASN A 80 19.31 0.70 -11.78
C ASN A 80 20.39 0.87 -12.86
N LYS A 81 21.61 1.27 -12.49
CA LYS A 81 22.73 1.32 -13.43
C LYS A 81 23.25 -0.09 -13.68
N GLU A 82 23.57 -0.84 -12.63
CA GLU A 82 24.30 -2.10 -12.80
C GLU A 82 23.49 -3.26 -13.39
N LEU A 83 22.16 -3.26 -13.24
CA LEU A 83 21.32 -4.36 -13.73
C LEU A 83 20.73 -4.14 -15.13
N TRP A 84 20.81 -2.93 -15.67
CA TRP A 84 20.17 -2.56 -16.94
C TRP A 84 21.19 -2.28 -18.07
N TYR A 85 22.39 -2.87 -17.97
CA TYR A 85 23.38 -2.94 -19.05
C TYR A 85 23.19 -4.17 -19.95
#